data_AF-A0A8B6F2D1-F1
#
_entry.id   AF-A0A8B6F2D1-F1
#
_cell.length_a   1.000
_cell.length_b   1.000
_cell.length_c   1.000
_cell.angle_alpha   90.00
_cell.angle_beta   90.00
_cell.angle_gamma   90.00
#
_symmetry.space_group_name_H-M   'P 1'
#
loop_
_entity.id
_entity.type
_entity.pdbx_description
1 polymer ?
#
loop_
_entity_poly.entity_id
_entity_poly.type
_entity_poly.pdbx_seq_one_letter_code
_entity_poly.pdbx_strand_id
1 'polypeptide(L)'
;MPNITELKWTRSVNGTSVIVSEYARGGNTTSPNLIFERVKWTDEGCYKCIVKYSSGSMQTVEMKLYVNATHMQPCRCEYRRRLEHWGSKLIANKTRQELLIELESELKEIRKYLELNKTTLSSSIRKRTSAPDKRKSSERMGLAGATFICIVVGLVVLIDVLTIVKFLTKSISFLNYKKLEREKVKDKEIRAMTKRFKKNKWNNEFPESTA
;
A
#
# COMPACT_ATOMS: atom_id res chain seq x y z
N MET A 1 -24.59 53.42 -29.93
CA MET A 1 -23.80 52.81 -28.83
C MET A 1 -22.68 53.77 -28.47
N PRO A 2 -22.39 54.02 -27.18
CA PRO A 2 -21.27 54.89 -26.80
C PRO A 2 -19.96 54.29 -27.30
N ASN A 3 -19.13 55.08 -27.99
CA ASN A 3 -17.85 54.61 -28.48
C ASN A 3 -16.90 54.45 -27.28
N ILE A 4 -16.37 53.24 -27.11
CA ILE A 4 -15.43 52.93 -26.04
C ILE A 4 -14.09 53.58 -26.39
N THR A 5 -13.62 54.47 -25.52
CA THR A 5 -12.38 55.22 -25.74
C THR A 5 -11.18 54.55 -25.07
N GLU A 6 -11.39 53.83 -23.97
CA GLU A 6 -10.30 53.22 -23.22
C GLU A 6 -10.80 51.96 -22.47
N LEU A 7 -9.95 50.92 -22.42
CA LEU A 7 -10.16 49.72 -21.62
C LEU A 7 -8.94 49.48 -20.72
N LYS A 8 -9.16 49.26 -19.42
CA LYS A 8 -8.12 49.04 -18.41
C LYS A 8 -8.49 47.90 -17.48
N TRP A 9 -7.49 47.08 -17.12
CA TRP A 9 -7.62 46.04 -16.11
C TRP A 9 -7.00 46.49 -14.79
N THR A 10 -7.72 46.27 -13.70
CA THR A 10 -7.23 46.54 -12.35
C THR A 10 -7.35 45.30 -11.48
N ARG A 11 -6.40 45.12 -10.57
CA ARG A 11 -6.34 44.03 -9.60
C ARG A 11 -6.39 44.60 -8.19
N SER A 12 -7.29 44.09 -7.37
CA SER A 12 -7.38 44.43 -5.95
C SER A 12 -6.51 43.47 -5.12
N VAL A 13 -5.54 44.02 -4.41
CA VAL A 13 -4.71 43.30 -3.42
C VAL A 13 -4.79 44.05 -2.10
N ASN A 14 -5.27 43.41 -1.04
CA ASN A 14 -5.42 44.01 0.28
C ASN A 14 -6.16 45.37 0.26
N GLY A 15 -7.19 45.51 -0.58
CA GLY A 15 -7.99 46.74 -0.71
C GLY A 15 -7.38 47.83 -1.62
N THR A 16 -6.18 47.63 -2.15
CA THR A 16 -5.54 48.57 -3.08
C THR A 16 -5.71 48.08 -4.53
N SER A 17 -6.26 48.94 -5.40
CA SER A 17 -6.39 48.63 -6.83
C SER A 17 -5.11 48.99 -7.59
N VAL A 18 -4.46 48.00 -8.18
CA VAL A 18 -3.24 48.12 -8.98
C VAL A 18 -3.58 47.91 -10.47
N ILE A 19 -3.01 48.74 -11.35
CA ILE A 19 -3.22 48.61 -12.80
C ILE A 19 -2.42 47.41 -13.32
N VAL A 20 -3.08 46.51 -14.06
CA VAL A 20 -2.51 45.21 -14.48
C VAL A 20 -1.84 45.30 -15.86
N SER A 21 -2.18 46.30 -16.66
CA SER A 21 -1.65 46.49 -18.02
C SER A 21 -0.15 46.77 -18.09
N GLU A 22 0.54 46.94 -16.96
CA GLU A 22 1.99 47.09 -16.90
C GLU A 22 2.74 45.75 -17.05
N TYR A 23 2.12 44.62 -16.68
CA TYR A 23 2.76 43.30 -16.66
C TYR A 23 1.95 42.18 -17.30
N ALA A 24 0.70 42.43 -17.69
CA ALA A 24 -0.12 41.52 -18.48
C ALA A 24 -0.50 42.16 -19.82
N ARG A 25 -0.70 41.33 -20.86
CA ARG A 25 -1.03 41.79 -22.22
C ARG A 25 -2.48 41.44 -22.58
N GLY A 26 -2.96 42.02 -23.67
CA GLY A 26 -4.31 41.79 -24.19
C GLY A 26 -5.29 42.89 -23.78
N GLY A 27 -6.51 42.80 -24.31
CA GLY A 27 -7.58 43.75 -24.07
C GLY A 27 -7.52 44.91 -25.04
N ASN A 28 -8.59 45.10 -25.81
CA ASN A 28 -8.83 46.32 -26.57
C ASN A 28 -10.31 46.69 -26.50
N THR A 29 -10.70 47.79 -27.14
CA THR A 29 -12.08 48.30 -27.13
C THR A 29 -13.10 47.40 -27.84
N THR A 30 -12.64 46.34 -28.54
CA THR A 30 -13.48 45.37 -29.27
C THR A 30 -13.41 43.95 -28.70
N SER A 31 -12.42 43.64 -27.87
CA SER A 31 -12.13 42.30 -27.32
C SER A 31 -11.49 42.45 -25.94
N PRO A 32 -12.27 42.31 -24.86
CA PRO A 32 -11.79 42.47 -23.50
C PRO A 32 -11.15 41.18 -22.97
N ASN A 33 -9.91 40.87 -23.38
CA ASN A 33 -9.13 39.75 -22.86
C ASN A 33 -7.98 40.21 -21.94
N LEU A 34 -7.55 39.35 -21.04
CA LEU A 34 -6.39 39.56 -20.17
C LEU A 34 -5.52 38.29 -20.24
N ILE A 35 -4.27 38.44 -20.65
CA ILE A 35 -3.35 37.33 -20.90
C ILE A 35 -2.10 37.50 -20.02
N PHE A 36 -1.81 36.47 -19.23
CA PHE A 36 -0.57 36.33 -18.48
C PHE A 36 0.37 35.41 -19.26
N GLU A 37 1.54 35.91 -19.67
CA GLU A 37 2.55 35.10 -20.37
C GLU A 37 3.14 34.04 -19.44
N ARG A 38 3.35 34.40 -18.17
CA ARG A 38 3.77 33.50 -17.09
C ARG A 38 3.02 33.84 -15.83
N VAL A 39 2.01 33.03 -15.49
CA VAL A 39 1.26 33.16 -14.23
C VAL A 39 2.21 32.98 -13.05
N LYS A 40 2.13 33.85 -12.05
CA LYS A 40 2.87 33.78 -10.78
C LYS A 40 1.89 33.64 -9.63
N TRP A 41 2.35 33.10 -8.49
CA TRP A 41 1.58 33.07 -7.24
C TRP A 41 1.17 34.47 -6.78
N THR A 42 2.01 35.46 -7.08
CA THR A 42 1.73 36.87 -6.83
C THR A 42 0.63 37.43 -7.72
N ASP A 43 0.17 36.72 -8.75
CA ASP A 43 -0.92 37.15 -9.63
C ASP A 43 -2.28 36.70 -9.08
N GLU A 44 -2.33 35.94 -7.98
CA GLU A 44 -3.59 35.68 -7.29
C GLU A 44 -4.23 37.01 -6.84
N GLY A 45 -5.55 37.14 -7.04
CA GLY A 45 -6.27 38.36 -6.69
C GLY A 45 -7.62 38.51 -7.37
N CYS A 46 -8.33 39.59 -7.03
CA CYS A 46 -9.59 39.97 -7.66
C CYS A 46 -9.33 40.96 -8.79
N TYR A 47 -9.84 40.67 -9.97
CA TYR A 47 -9.67 41.45 -11.18
C TYR A 47 -10.98 42.09 -11.61
N LYS A 48 -10.91 43.33 -12.08
CA LYS A 48 -12.04 44.03 -12.69
C LYS A 48 -11.60 44.80 -13.93
N CYS A 49 -12.47 44.81 -14.93
CA CYS A 49 -12.30 45.60 -16.14
C CYS A 49 -13.01 46.94 -15.97
N ILE A 50 -12.30 48.02 -16.30
CA ILE A 50 -12.80 49.39 -16.29
C ILE A 50 -12.79 49.89 -17.73
N VAL A 51 -13.97 50.26 -18.22
CA VAL A 51 -14.18 50.76 -19.57
C VAL A 51 -14.56 52.23 -19.49
N LYS A 52 -13.90 53.09 -20.25
CA LYS A 52 -14.28 54.49 -20.39
C LYS A 52 -14.93 54.75 -21.75
N TYR A 53 -15.88 55.67 -21.72
CA TYR A 53 -16.57 56.21 -22.87
C TYR A 53 -16.61 57.74 -22.73
N SER A 54 -17.04 58.44 -23.78
CA SER A 54 -17.00 59.92 -23.83
C SER A 54 -17.73 60.63 -22.68
N SER A 55 -18.70 59.98 -22.04
CA SER A 55 -19.53 60.55 -20.97
C SER A 55 -19.34 59.91 -19.59
N GLY A 56 -18.39 58.97 -19.42
CA GLY A 56 -18.21 58.31 -18.14
C GLY A 56 -17.38 57.02 -18.17
N SER A 57 -17.50 56.24 -17.10
CA SER A 57 -16.83 54.95 -16.96
C SER A 57 -17.78 53.88 -16.43
N MET A 58 -17.61 52.65 -16.90
CA MET A 58 -18.32 51.47 -16.40
C MET A 58 -17.30 50.45 -15.89
N GLN A 59 -17.66 49.70 -14.86
CA GLN A 59 -16.81 48.66 -14.27
C GLN A 59 -17.54 47.31 -14.28
N THR A 60 -16.80 46.23 -14.47
CA THR A 60 -17.34 44.87 -14.34
C THR A 60 -17.37 44.42 -12.89
N VAL A 61 -18.12 43.36 -12.61
CA VAL A 61 -18.04 42.63 -11.34
C VAL A 61 -16.62 42.08 -11.13
N GLU A 62 -16.18 42.01 -9.89
CA GLU A 62 -14.87 41.45 -9.53
C GLU A 62 -14.83 39.94 -9.79
N MET A 63 -13.81 39.50 -10.55
CA MET A 63 -13.54 38.10 -10.84
C MET A 63 -12.29 37.66 -10.08
N LYS A 64 -12.38 36.58 -9.31
CA LYS A 64 -11.25 36.08 -8.53
C LYS A 64 -10.46 35.04 -9.31
N LEU A 65 -9.17 35.30 -9.49
CA LEU A 65 -8.22 34.32 -10.01
C LEU A 65 -7.63 33.54 -8.83
N TYR A 66 -7.74 32.22 -8.88
CA TYR A 66 -7.10 31.31 -7.93
C TYR A 66 -5.91 30.63 -8.62
N VAL A 67 -4.70 30.86 -8.11
CA VAL A 67 -3.48 30.23 -8.65
C VAL A 67 -3.20 28.97 -7.81
N ASN A 68 -3.68 27.81 -8.28
CA ASN A 68 -3.50 26.58 -7.53
C ASN A 68 -2.04 26.07 -7.65
N ALA A 69 -1.43 25.88 -6.49
CA ALA A 69 -0.06 25.42 -6.27
C ALA A 69 0.33 24.11 -6.94
N THR A 70 -0.63 23.33 -7.42
CA THR A 70 -0.42 21.91 -7.76
C THR A 70 0.26 21.69 -9.11
N HIS A 71 0.48 22.74 -9.90
CA HIS A 71 1.30 22.63 -11.10
C HIS A 71 2.03 23.93 -11.43
N MET A 72 2.72 24.50 -10.43
CA MET A 72 3.77 25.48 -10.69
C MET A 72 4.96 25.15 -9.82
N GLN A 73 5.94 24.46 -10.40
CA GLN A 73 7.22 24.19 -9.76
C GLN A 73 7.77 25.52 -9.20
N PRO A 74 7.89 25.69 -7.88
CA PRO A 74 8.55 26.84 -7.33
C PRO A 74 10.02 26.80 -7.78
N CYS A 75 10.53 27.91 -8.29
CA CYS A 75 11.93 28.04 -8.64
C CYS A 75 12.81 27.66 -7.42
N ARG A 76 13.81 26.81 -7.68
CA ARG A 76 14.72 26.08 -6.77
C ARG A 76 15.58 26.96 -5.82
N CYS A 77 15.33 28.27 -5.70
CA CYS A 77 16.21 29.21 -4.98
C CYS A 77 15.74 29.58 -3.56
N GLU A 78 14.48 29.38 -3.20
CA GLU A 78 14.00 29.74 -1.85
C GLU A 78 14.21 28.61 -0.81
N TYR A 79 14.15 27.36 -1.25
CA TYR A 79 14.36 26.20 -0.39
C TYR A 79 15.84 26.00 -0.03
N ARG A 80 16.76 26.34 -0.96
CA ARG A 80 18.22 26.26 -0.73
C ARG A 80 18.70 27.19 0.39
N ARG A 81 18.24 28.45 0.43
CA ARG A 81 18.61 29.41 1.50
C ARG A 81 18.13 28.98 2.89
N ARG A 82 16.97 28.33 2.99
CA ARG A 82 16.49 27.76 4.25
C ARG A 82 17.35 26.58 4.69
N LEU A 83 17.66 25.65 3.79
CA LEU A 83 18.51 24.50 4.11
C LEU A 83 19.90 24.91 4.61
N GLU A 84 20.50 25.97 4.06
CA GLU A 84 21.79 26.49 4.52
C GLU A 84 21.71 27.04 5.97
N HIS A 85 20.64 27.77 6.31
CA HIS A 85 20.41 28.29 7.67
C HIS A 85 20.17 27.18 8.71
N TRP A 86 19.42 26.14 8.35
CA TRP A 86 19.22 24.97 9.22
C TRP A 86 20.49 24.11 9.30
N GLY A 87 21.26 24.02 8.21
CA GLY A 87 22.53 23.30 8.16
C GLY A 87 23.60 23.88 9.09
N SER A 88 23.78 25.21 9.11
CA SER A 88 24.74 25.85 10.03
C SER A 88 24.40 25.67 11.50
N LYS A 89 23.10 25.59 11.84
CA LYS A 89 22.63 25.39 13.22
C LYS A 89 22.83 23.94 13.71
N LEU A 90 22.78 22.97 12.79
CA LEU A 90 22.96 21.54 13.10
C LEU A 90 24.45 21.12 13.15
N ILE A 91 25.33 21.80 12.40
CA ILE A 91 26.76 21.45 12.32
C ILE A 91 27.57 21.96 13.53
N ALA A 92 27.12 23.00 14.22
CA ALA A 92 27.90 23.67 15.27
C ALA A 92 27.82 23.02 16.66
N ASN A 93 26.93 22.06 16.91
CA ASN A 93 26.65 21.61 18.29
C ASN A 93 26.28 20.12 18.44
N LYS A 94 26.32 19.32 17.37
CA LYS A 94 25.87 17.93 17.46
C LYS A 94 26.75 17.01 16.62
N THR A 95 27.14 15.89 17.20
CA THR A 95 27.94 14.89 16.47
C THR A 95 27.08 14.22 15.39
N ARG A 96 27.72 13.67 14.35
CA ARG A 96 27.02 12.99 13.25
C ARG A 96 26.14 11.82 13.73
N GLN A 97 26.50 11.17 14.84
CA GLN A 97 25.75 10.05 15.39
C GLN A 97 24.46 10.52 16.09
N GLU A 98 24.52 11.57 16.90
CA GLU A 98 23.35 12.10 17.60
C GLU A 98 22.34 12.74 16.62
N LEU A 99 22.81 13.27 15.49
CA LEU A 99 21.96 13.79 14.42
C LEU A 99 21.14 12.68 13.72
N LEU A 100 21.75 11.51 13.50
CA LEU A 100 21.05 10.38 12.87
C LEU A 100 19.97 9.81 13.77
N ILE A 101 20.25 9.72 15.08
CA ILE A 101 19.30 9.24 16.07
C ILE A 101 18.05 10.14 16.14
N GLU A 102 18.25 11.46 16.16
CA GLU A 102 17.16 12.45 16.16
C GLU A 102 16.33 12.43 14.86
N LEU A 103 17.02 12.33 13.72
CA LEU A 103 16.35 12.33 12.43
C LEU A 103 15.48 11.07 12.25
N GLU A 104 15.94 9.92 12.73
CA GLU A 104 15.15 8.69 12.70
C GLU A 104 13.94 8.75 13.64
N SER A 105 14.06 9.36 14.82
CA SER A 105 12.92 9.54 15.73
C SER A 105 11.85 10.45 15.16
N GLU A 106 12.25 11.58 14.56
CA GLU A 106 11.34 12.52 13.89
C GLU A 106 10.65 11.86 12.68
N LEU A 107 11.40 11.12 11.86
CA LEU A 107 10.85 10.37 10.74
C LEU A 107 9.83 9.31 11.19
N LYS A 108 10.07 8.67 12.34
CA LYS A 108 9.16 7.67 12.91
C LYS A 108 7.88 8.31 13.44
N GLU A 109 7.96 9.48 14.06
CA GLU A 109 6.81 10.22 14.57
C GLU A 109 5.94 10.74 13.42
N ILE A 110 6.54 11.35 12.39
CA ILE A 110 5.84 11.81 11.20
C ILE A 110 5.18 10.62 10.48
N ARG A 111 5.89 9.49 10.35
CA ARG A 111 5.31 8.26 9.76
C ARG A 111 4.11 7.77 10.56
N LYS A 112 4.18 7.78 11.89
CA LYS A 112 3.08 7.37 12.77
C LYS A 112 1.87 8.32 12.68
N TYR A 113 2.12 9.61 12.53
CA TYR A 113 1.07 10.62 12.31
C TYR A 113 0.41 10.47 10.92
N LEU A 114 1.20 10.12 9.89
CA LEU A 114 0.72 9.88 8.53
C LEU A 114 0.12 8.48 8.31
N GLU A 115 0.42 7.51 9.18
CA GLU A 115 -0.19 6.18 9.20
C GLU A 115 -1.61 6.27 9.79
N LEU A 116 -2.48 6.96 9.07
CA LEU A 116 -3.90 7.07 9.37
C LEU A 116 -4.52 5.69 9.56
N ASN A 117 -5.40 5.58 10.56
CA ASN A 117 -6.10 4.36 10.90
C ASN A 117 -6.95 3.88 9.71
N LYS A 118 -6.48 2.81 9.05
CA LYS A 118 -7.05 2.26 7.82
C LYS A 118 -8.49 1.74 8.00
N THR A 119 -8.99 1.66 9.24
CA THR A 119 -10.33 1.18 9.59
C THR A 119 -11.44 2.24 9.48
N THR A 120 -11.12 3.53 9.62
CA THR A 120 -12.08 4.65 9.56
C THR A 120 -12.09 5.41 8.23
N LEU A 121 -11.18 5.08 7.31
CA LEU A 121 -11.06 5.76 6.03
C LEU A 121 -12.27 5.45 5.13
N SER A 122 -12.96 6.47 4.62
CA SER A 122 -14.15 6.29 3.78
C SER A 122 -13.89 5.50 2.49
N SER A 123 -12.64 5.43 2.02
CA SER A 123 -12.24 4.60 0.87
C SER A 123 -12.09 3.11 1.23
N SER A 124 -11.66 2.79 2.46
CA SER A 124 -11.65 1.42 2.99
C SER A 124 -13.07 0.90 3.25
N ILE A 125 -13.96 1.77 3.76
CA ILE A 125 -15.38 1.45 3.97
C ILE A 125 -16.05 1.15 2.62
N ARG A 126 -15.84 2.01 1.62
CA ARG A 126 -16.42 1.86 0.28
C ARG A 126 -15.92 0.62 -0.48
N LYS A 127 -14.73 0.09 -0.16
CA LYS A 127 -14.22 -1.16 -0.76
C LYS A 127 -14.81 -2.43 -0.13
N ARG A 128 -15.31 -2.37 1.12
CA ARG A 128 -15.84 -3.54 1.84
C ARG A 128 -17.34 -3.76 1.68
N THR A 129 -18.10 -2.74 1.29
CA THR A 129 -19.53 -2.86 1.06
C THR A 129 -19.83 -2.78 -0.42
N SER A 130 -19.98 -3.94 -1.08
CA SER A 130 -20.81 -3.99 -2.29
C SER A 130 -22.17 -3.40 -1.94
N ALA A 131 -22.75 -2.60 -2.82
CA ALA A 131 -24.10 -2.05 -2.60
C ALA A 131 -25.05 -3.21 -2.25
N PRO A 132 -25.84 -3.13 -1.17
CA PRO A 132 -26.73 -4.22 -0.78
C PRO A 132 -27.83 -4.36 -1.83
N ASP A 133 -27.63 -5.28 -2.77
CA ASP A 133 -28.59 -5.57 -3.83
C ASP A 133 -29.61 -6.59 -3.32
N LYS A 134 -30.82 -6.11 -2.98
CA LYS A 134 -31.95 -6.94 -2.53
C LYS A 134 -32.64 -7.71 -3.68
N ARG A 135 -32.16 -7.63 -4.92
CA ARG A 135 -32.78 -8.34 -6.04
C ARG A 135 -32.60 -9.85 -5.82
N LYS A 136 -33.72 -10.58 -5.72
CA LYS A 136 -33.76 -12.05 -5.58
C LYS A 136 -32.96 -12.81 -6.64
N SER A 137 -32.65 -12.19 -7.78
CA SER A 137 -31.77 -12.75 -8.81
C SER A 137 -30.29 -12.73 -8.40
N SER A 138 -29.83 -11.65 -7.77
CA SER A 138 -28.44 -11.48 -7.33
C SER A 138 -28.09 -12.46 -6.20
N GLU A 139 -28.99 -12.59 -5.22
CA GLU A 139 -28.83 -13.53 -4.10
C GLU A 139 -28.75 -15.00 -4.56
N ARG A 140 -29.64 -15.40 -5.48
CA ARG A 140 -29.66 -16.77 -6.02
C ARG A 140 -28.44 -17.09 -6.89
N MET A 141 -27.96 -16.14 -7.68
CA MET A 141 -26.75 -16.34 -8.50
C MET A 141 -25.49 -16.43 -7.65
N GLY A 142 -25.38 -15.63 -6.58
CA GLY A 142 -24.29 -15.73 -5.62
C GLY A 142 -24.24 -17.10 -4.92
N LEU A 143 -25.40 -17.61 -4.48
CA LEU A 143 -25.50 -18.93 -3.86
C LEU A 143 -25.17 -20.06 -4.85
N ALA A 144 -25.68 -19.99 -6.08
CA ALA A 144 -25.35 -20.96 -7.12
C ALA A 144 -23.84 -21.01 -7.37
N GLY A 145 -23.18 -19.86 -7.55
CA GLY A 145 -21.72 -19.81 -7.74
C GLY A 145 -20.94 -20.39 -6.56
N ALA A 146 -21.31 -20.04 -5.32
CA ALA A 146 -20.65 -20.56 -4.12
C ALA A 146 -20.79 -22.09 -3.99
N THR A 147 -21.98 -22.63 -4.28
CA THR A 147 -22.20 -24.09 -4.24
C THR A 147 -21.37 -24.83 -5.28
N PHE A 148 -21.28 -24.33 -6.51
CA PHE A 148 -20.43 -24.92 -7.55
C PHE A 148 -18.95 -24.96 -7.15
N ILE A 149 -18.42 -23.86 -6.59
CA ILE A 149 -17.02 -23.81 -6.15
C ILE A 149 -16.76 -24.80 -5.01
N CYS A 150 -17.65 -24.84 -4.01
CA CYS A 150 -17.52 -25.77 -2.89
C CYS A 150 -17.56 -27.23 -3.31
N ILE A 151 -18.41 -27.59 -4.29
CA ILE A 151 -18.49 -28.95 -4.81
C ILE A 151 -17.20 -29.33 -5.51
N VAL A 152 -16.69 -28.49 -6.42
CA VAL A 152 -15.48 -28.79 -7.18
C VAL A 152 -14.27 -28.93 -6.26
N VAL A 153 -14.07 -27.95 -5.36
CA VAL A 153 -12.95 -27.99 -4.40
C VAL A 153 -13.10 -29.16 -3.43
N GLY A 154 -14.33 -29.41 -2.94
CA GLY A 154 -14.61 -30.54 -2.05
C GLY A 154 -14.28 -31.90 -2.67
N LEU A 155 -14.57 -32.10 -3.96
CA LEU A 155 -14.22 -33.32 -4.69
C LEU A 155 -12.70 -33.49 -4.83
N VAL A 156 -11.97 -32.43 -5.13
CA VAL A 156 -10.50 -32.47 -5.23
C VAL A 156 -9.90 -32.85 -3.88
N VAL A 157 -10.31 -32.18 -2.80
CA VAL A 157 -9.82 -32.48 -1.45
C VAL A 157 -10.18 -33.91 -1.03
N LEU A 158 -11.37 -34.41 -1.37
CA LEU A 158 -11.77 -35.77 -1.03
C LEU A 158 -10.90 -36.83 -1.75
N ILE A 159 -10.57 -36.62 -3.02
CA ILE A 159 -9.66 -37.51 -3.77
C ILE A 159 -8.26 -37.51 -3.14
N ASP A 160 -7.76 -36.33 -2.76
CA ASP A 160 -6.44 -36.20 -2.11
C ASP A 160 -6.41 -36.90 -0.75
N VAL A 161 -7.43 -36.69 0.09
CA VAL A 161 -7.53 -37.33 1.41
C VAL A 161 -7.59 -38.85 1.28
N LEU A 162 -8.40 -39.39 0.37
CA LEU A 162 -8.46 -40.83 0.13
C LEU A 162 -7.12 -41.40 -0.34
N THR A 163 -6.41 -40.66 -1.19
CA THR A 163 -5.08 -41.04 -1.69
C THR A 163 -4.06 -41.05 -0.55
N ILE A 164 -4.07 -40.04 0.31
CA ILE A 164 -3.20 -39.94 1.49
C ILE A 164 -3.50 -41.06 2.50
N VAL A 165 -4.78 -41.32 2.80
CA VAL A 165 -5.16 -42.40 3.74
C VAL A 165 -4.71 -43.76 3.22
N LYS A 166 -4.88 -44.05 1.93
CA LYS A 166 -4.36 -45.28 1.31
C LYS A 166 -2.84 -45.36 1.38
N PHE A 167 -2.14 -44.25 1.15
CA PHE A 167 -0.69 -44.19 1.27
C PHE A 167 -0.22 -44.44 2.71
N LEU A 168 -0.85 -43.81 3.69
CA LEU A 168 -0.52 -43.96 5.11
C LEU A 168 -0.79 -45.37 5.62
N THR A 169 -1.95 -45.94 5.31
CA THR A 169 -2.29 -47.32 5.71
C THR A 169 -1.33 -48.34 5.10
N LYS A 170 -0.98 -48.19 3.82
CA LYS A 170 0.05 -49.01 3.17
C LYS A 170 1.40 -48.85 3.88
N SER A 171 1.82 -47.62 4.17
CA SER A 171 3.09 -47.33 4.84
C SER A 171 3.17 -47.95 6.23
N ILE A 172 2.10 -47.82 7.04
CA ILE A 172 2.01 -48.45 8.37
C ILE A 172 2.04 -49.97 8.27
N SER A 173 1.28 -50.56 7.35
CA SER A 173 1.27 -52.03 7.14
C SER A 173 2.65 -52.57 6.76
N PHE A 174 3.41 -51.83 5.94
CA PHE A 174 4.76 -52.18 5.55
C PHE A 174 5.75 -52.11 6.72
N LEU A 175 5.62 -51.10 7.59
CA LEU A 175 6.42 -51.01 8.81
C LEU A 175 6.12 -52.15 9.78
N ASN A 176 4.84 -52.50 9.95
CA ASN A 176 4.43 -53.66 10.77
C ASN A 176 4.99 -54.97 10.20
N TYR A 177 4.95 -55.15 8.89
CA TYR A 177 5.54 -56.30 8.22
C TYR A 177 7.05 -56.40 8.46
N LYS A 178 7.80 -55.30 8.29
CA LYS A 178 9.25 -55.26 8.59
C LYS A 178 9.57 -55.53 10.06
N LYS A 179 8.70 -55.09 10.98
CA LYS A 179 8.87 -55.35 12.42
C LYS A 179 8.73 -56.84 12.72
N LEU A 180 7.67 -57.47 12.22
CA LEU A 180 7.43 -58.91 12.37
C LEU A 180 8.59 -59.75 11.82
N GLU A 181 9.16 -59.35 10.69
CA GLU A 181 10.29 -60.08 10.11
C GLU A 181 11.53 -60.03 11.01
N ARG A 182 11.81 -58.89 11.65
CA ARG A 182 12.91 -58.77 12.63
C ARG A 182 12.65 -59.61 13.88
N GLU A 183 11.41 -59.68 14.36
CA GLU A 183 11.04 -60.53 15.50
C GLU A 183 11.23 -62.01 15.17
N LYS A 184 10.82 -62.47 13.98
CA LYS A 184 11.06 -63.86 13.53
C LYS A 184 12.54 -64.23 13.49
N VAL A 185 13.40 -63.31 13.06
CA VAL A 185 14.86 -63.54 13.05
C VAL A 185 15.39 -63.70 14.47
N LYS A 186 15.01 -62.80 15.39
CA LYS A 186 15.39 -62.90 16.81
C LYS A 186 14.91 -64.22 17.43
N ASP A 187 13.69 -64.66 17.15
CA ASP A 187 13.17 -65.93 17.66
C ASP A 187 13.95 -67.13 17.14
N LYS A 188 14.40 -67.10 15.88
CA LYS A 188 15.27 -68.14 15.32
C LYS A 188 16.61 -68.17 16.03
N GLU A 189 17.22 -67.02 16.29
CA GLU A 189 18.48 -66.92 17.04
C GLU A 189 18.34 -67.42 18.49
N ILE A 190 17.28 -67.01 19.19
CA ILE A 190 16.99 -67.48 20.56
C ILE A 190 16.82 -69.00 20.56
N ARG A 191 16.01 -69.56 19.66
CA ARG A 191 15.84 -71.02 19.54
C ARG A 191 17.16 -71.74 19.26
N ALA A 192 18.03 -71.18 18.42
CA ALA A 192 19.35 -71.74 18.14
C ALA A 192 20.27 -71.69 19.38
N MET A 193 20.25 -70.58 20.12
CA MET A 193 21.00 -70.44 21.38
C MET A 193 20.51 -71.42 22.44
N THR A 194 19.21 -71.57 22.66
CA THR A 194 18.66 -72.52 23.63
C THR A 194 19.05 -73.96 23.30
N LYS A 195 19.08 -74.33 22.00
CA LYS A 195 19.57 -75.65 21.57
C LYS A 195 21.05 -75.86 21.91
N ARG A 196 21.90 -74.85 21.69
CA ARG A 196 23.33 -74.91 22.06
C ARG A 196 23.52 -75.03 23.57
N PHE A 197 22.80 -74.24 24.38
CA PHE A 197 22.86 -74.33 25.83
C PHE A 197 22.47 -75.72 26.35
N LYS A 198 21.36 -76.30 25.84
CA LYS A 198 20.96 -77.67 26.20
C LYS A 198 22.03 -78.70 25.84
N LYS A 199 22.64 -78.60 24.66
CA LYS A 199 23.72 -79.48 24.23
C LYS A 199 24.94 -79.38 25.14
N ASN A 200 25.39 -78.16 25.45
CA ASN A 200 26.53 -77.94 26.34
C ASN A 200 26.26 -78.45 27.75
N LYS A 201 25.04 -78.26 28.28
CA LYS A 201 24.63 -78.80 29.58
C LYS A 201 24.74 -80.33 29.59
N TRP A 202 24.22 -80.99 28.55
CA TRP A 202 24.25 -82.45 28.43
C TRP A 202 25.68 -83.00 28.41
N ASN A 203 26.57 -82.36 27.64
CA ASN A 203 27.98 -82.75 27.55
C ASN A 203 28.75 -82.59 28.89
N ASN A 204 28.37 -81.62 29.72
CA ASN A 204 29.01 -81.40 31.02
C ASN A 204 28.52 -82.38 32.10
N GLU A 205 27.27 -82.84 31.99
CA GLU A 205 26.62 -83.76 32.95
C GLU A 205 26.99 -85.22 32.67
N PHE A 206 27.34 -85.53 31.42
CA PHE A 206 27.84 -86.84 30.97
C PHE A 206 29.11 -86.63 30.12
N PRO A 207 30.28 -86.42 30.73
CA PRO A 207 31.52 -86.40 29.98
C PRO A 207 31.71 -87.78 29.36
N GLU A 208 31.84 -87.87 28.04
CA GLU A 208 32.23 -89.10 27.37
C GLU A 208 33.53 -89.59 28.03
N SER A 209 33.46 -90.74 28.71
CA SER A 209 34.63 -91.36 29.33
C SER A 209 35.60 -91.71 28.22
N THR A 210 36.66 -90.92 28.13
CA THR A 210 37.79 -91.22 27.25
C THR A 210 38.50 -92.44 27.82
N ALA A 211 38.55 -93.49 27.00
CA ALA A 211 39.43 -94.63 27.15
C ALA A 211 40.89 -94.21 26.92
#